data_AF-A0A495XYN6-F1
#
_entry.id   AF-A0A495XYN6-F1
#
_cell.length_a   1.000
_cell.length_b   1.000
_cell.length_c   1.000
_cell.angle_alpha   90.00
_cell.angle_beta   90.00
_cell.angle_gamma   90.00
#
_symmetry.space_group_name_H-M   'P 1'
#
loop_
_entity.id
_entity.type
_entity.pdbx_description
1 polymer ?
#
loop_
_entity_poly.entity_id
_entity_poly.type
_entity_poly.pdbx_seq_one_letter_code
_entity_poly.pdbx_strand_id
1 'polypeptide(L)'
;MAEIRVLPRDGMPWWVVPLAVLRQVRPLLVLLAVLLAAAAAWAVATGDAVPLGVLAQLAGFAVVGVVGSFALHESAHVVALRPGRGITHVGLEQTWLRLSVVPIGRADGRTVVVAALAGPLACVAVGGLGLLVAAALSPVVALPTAWCWAFVAHVVLLLPVFGDGRVLARALLASPAPVGRPT
;
A
#
# COMPACT_ATOMS: atom_id res chain seq x y z
N MET A 1 19.95 8.77 3.45
CA MET A 1 20.24 7.40 3.91
C MET A 1 18.94 6.61 3.92
N ALA A 2 18.95 5.39 3.38
CA ALA A 2 17.83 4.47 3.56
C ALA A 2 17.92 3.89 4.99
N GLU A 3 16.81 3.88 5.71
CA GLU A 3 16.70 3.22 7.01
C GLU A 3 16.12 1.82 6.77
N ILE A 4 16.81 0.78 7.23
CA ILE A 4 16.31 -0.61 7.13
C ILE A 4 16.02 -1.10 8.54
N ARG A 5 14.74 -1.36 8.82
CA ARG A 5 14.33 -2.01 10.06
C ARG A 5 14.10 -3.48 9.81
N VAL A 6 14.92 -4.33 10.43
CA VAL A 6 14.79 -5.79 10.33
C VAL A 6 13.92 -6.29 11.47
N LEU A 7 12.91 -7.09 11.12
CA LEU A 7 11.96 -7.66 12.08
C LEU A 7 11.81 -9.16 11.84
N PRO A 8 11.58 -9.96 12.91
CA PRO A 8 11.20 -11.35 12.76
C PRO A 8 9.98 -11.48 11.85
N ARG A 9 10.02 -12.42 10.91
CA ARG A 9 8.86 -12.71 10.04
C ARG A 9 7.66 -13.12 10.89
N ASP A 10 7.89 -14.01 11.83
CA ASP A 10 6.89 -14.53 12.76
C ASP A 10 6.79 -13.58 13.96
N GLY A 11 5.57 -13.14 14.28
CA GLY A 11 5.33 -12.22 15.38
C GLY A 11 5.43 -10.73 15.02
N MET A 12 5.63 -10.35 13.75
CA MET A 12 5.50 -8.95 13.34
C MET A 12 4.07 -8.43 13.62
N PRO A 13 3.93 -7.39 14.46
CA PRO A 13 2.61 -6.81 14.72
C PRO A 13 2.02 -6.19 13.44
N TRP A 14 0.72 -6.37 13.23
CA TRP A 14 0.01 -5.93 12.03
C TRP A 14 0.05 -4.41 11.80
N TRP A 15 0.25 -3.61 12.86
CA TRP A 15 0.28 -2.15 12.80
C TRP A 15 1.63 -1.57 12.39
N VAL A 16 2.71 -2.37 12.34
CA VAL A 16 4.05 -1.86 12.06
C VAL A 16 4.14 -1.25 10.66
N VAL A 17 3.59 -1.92 9.65
CA VAL A 17 3.62 -1.45 8.27
C VAL A 17 2.76 -0.19 8.07
N PRO A 18 1.49 -0.15 8.51
CA PRO A 18 0.70 1.09 8.47
C PRO A 18 1.38 2.26 9.17
N LEU A 19 2.00 2.02 10.32
CA LEU A 19 2.73 3.07 11.05
C LEU A 19 3.96 3.57 10.29
N ALA A 20 4.68 2.68 9.60
CA ALA A 20 5.82 3.07 8.76
C ALA A 20 5.36 3.97 7.60
N VAL A 21 4.27 3.60 6.91
CA VAL A 21 3.67 4.44 5.85
C VAL A 21 3.29 5.82 6.40
N LEU A 22 2.58 5.86 7.54
CA LEU A 22 2.18 7.12 8.17
C LEU A 22 3.38 8.00 8.54
N ARG A 23 4.46 7.40 9.04
CA ARG A 23 5.69 8.13 9.36
C ARG A 23 6.36 8.69 8.12
N GLN A 24 6.38 7.93 7.02
CA GLN A 24 6.95 8.39 5.76
C GLN A 24 6.21 9.62 5.21
N VAL A 25 4.86 9.60 5.23
CA VAL A 25 4.05 10.71 4.69
C VAL A 25 3.73 11.82 5.71
N ARG A 26 4.26 11.72 6.94
CA ARG A 26 3.95 12.65 8.04
C ARG A 26 4.05 14.13 7.65
N PRO A 27 5.09 14.62 6.94
CA PRO A 27 5.17 16.04 6.59
C PRO A 27 3.98 16.52 5.75
N LEU A 28 3.51 15.68 4.81
CA LEU A 28 2.35 15.98 3.97
C LEU A 28 1.05 15.97 4.79
N LEU A 29 0.92 15.03 5.72
CA LEU A 29 -0.23 14.97 6.63
C LEU A 29 -0.30 16.18 7.56
N VAL A 30 0.84 16.66 8.06
CA VAL A 30 0.92 17.88 8.87
C VAL A 30 0.53 19.11 8.04
N LEU A 31 1.05 19.24 6.82
CA LEU A 31 0.66 20.34 5.92
C LEU A 31 -0.84 20.32 5.65
N LEU A 32 -1.40 19.15 5.33
CA LEU A 32 -2.83 18.98 5.10
C LEU A 32 -3.66 19.36 6.32
N ALA A 33 -3.23 18.99 7.53
CA ALA A 33 -3.90 19.36 8.78
C ALA A 33 -3.87 20.89 9.01
N VAL A 34 -2.74 21.55 8.72
CA VAL A 34 -2.62 23.01 8.82
C VAL A 34 -3.56 23.71 7.82
N LEU A 35 -3.62 23.23 6.57
CA LEU A 35 -4.53 23.77 5.56
C LEU A 35 -6.01 23.59 5.96
N LEU A 36 -6.38 22.44 6.50
CA LEU A 36 -7.73 22.20 7.03
C LEU A 36 -8.06 23.14 8.18
N ALA A 37 -7.14 23.34 9.12
CA ALA A 37 -7.34 24.27 10.23
C ALA A 37 -7.50 25.71 9.75
N ALA A 38 -6.70 26.14 8.77
CA ALA A 38 -6.81 27.46 8.17
C ALA A 38 -8.16 27.64 7.45
N ALA A 39 -8.61 26.63 6.69
CA ALA A 39 -9.91 26.69 6.02
C ALA A 39 -11.10 26.65 6.98
N ALA A 40 -10.99 25.93 8.09
CA ALA A 40 -11.97 25.97 9.16
C ALA A 40 -12.05 27.36 9.81
N ALA A 41 -10.89 27.97 10.10
CA ALA A 41 -10.84 29.34 10.63
C ALA A 41 -11.44 30.35 9.64
N TRP A 42 -11.15 30.21 8.35
CA TRP A 42 -11.75 31.02 7.29
C TRP A 42 -13.27 30.90 7.24
N ALA A 43 -13.78 29.66 7.28
CA ALA A 43 -15.22 29.41 7.26
C ALA A 43 -15.94 30.02 8.47
N VAL A 44 -15.33 29.95 9.66
CA VAL A 44 -15.86 30.61 10.87
C VAL A 44 -15.83 32.13 10.75
N ALA A 45 -14.76 32.70 10.19
CA ALA A 45 -14.60 34.14 10.09
C ALA A 45 -15.48 34.80 9.01
N THR A 46 -15.76 34.09 7.92
CA THR A 46 -16.41 34.65 6.72
C THR A 46 -17.79 34.07 6.42
N GLY A 47 -18.13 32.92 7.00
CA GLY A 47 -19.31 32.13 6.64
C GLY A 47 -19.14 31.30 5.35
N ASP A 48 -18.03 31.43 4.62
CA ASP A 48 -17.76 30.67 3.40
C ASP A 48 -17.09 29.31 3.72
N ALA A 49 -17.89 28.24 3.64
CA ALA A 49 -17.46 26.87 3.91
C ALA A 49 -16.86 26.15 2.69
N VAL A 50 -16.83 26.77 1.50
CA VAL A 50 -16.38 26.11 0.27
C VAL A 50 -14.93 25.61 0.37
N PRO A 51 -13.94 26.40 0.85
CA PRO A 51 -12.56 25.92 0.96
C PRO A 51 -12.42 24.71 1.90
N LEU A 52 -13.18 24.69 3.00
CA LEU A 52 -13.19 23.59 3.95
C LEU A 52 -13.75 22.32 3.31
N GLY A 53 -14.86 22.41 2.57
CA GLY A 53 -15.46 21.26 1.87
C GLY A 53 -14.52 20.65 0.82
N VAL A 54 -13.80 21.49 0.06
CA VAL A 54 -12.81 21.03 -0.93
C VAL A 54 -11.63 20.35 -0.24
N LEU A 55 -11.06 20.97 0.80
CA LEU A 55 -9.92 20.40 1.52
C LEU A 55 -10.30 19.13 2.29
N ALA A 56 -11.52 19.02 2.81
CA ALA A 56 -12.00 17.80 3.46
C ALA A 56 -12.09 16.62 2.47
N GLN A 57 -12.57 16.86 1.25
CA GLN A 57 -12.58 15.84 0.20
C GLN A 57 -11.18 15.43 -0.22
N LEU A 58 -10.28 16.40 -0.42
CA LEU A 58 -8.87 16.15 -0.71
C LEU A 58 -8.21 15.35 0.42
N ALA A 59 -8.50 15.70 1.68
CA ALA A 59 -7.96 15.01 2.84
C ALA A 59 -8.46 13.57 2.91
N GLY A 60 -9.74 13.33 2.66
CA GLY A 60 -10.30 11.97 2.56
C GLY A 60 -9.59 11.16 1.47
N PHE A 61 -9.38 11.76 0.29
CA PHE A 61 -8.66 11.09 -0.80
C PHE A 61 -7.19 10.80 -0.44
N ALA A 62 -6.48 11.77 0.15
CA ALA A 62 -5.09 11.61 0.53
C ALA A 62 -4.91 10.55 1.65
N VAL A 63 -5.76 10.56 2.67
CA VAL A 63 -5.63 9.68 3.84
C VAL A 63 -6.21 8.29 3.54
N VAL A 64 -7.46 8.21 3.11
CA VAL A 64 -8.13 6.92 2.89
C VAL A 64 -7.67 6.31 1.58
N GLY A 65 -7.70 7.08 0.49
CA GLY A 65 -7.32 6.62 -0.84
C GLY A 65 -5.83 6.33 -0.93
N VAL A 66 -4.98 7.34 -0.79
CA VAL A 66 -3.52 7.20 -1.03
C VAL A 66 -2.83 6.48 0.12
N VAL A 67 -2.85 7.03 1.34
CA VAL A 67 -2.13 6.43 2.48
C VAL A 67 -2.70 5.05 2.82
N GLY A 68 -4.01 4.89 2.82
CA GLY A 68 -4.67 3.61 3.06
C GLY A 68 -4.31 2.53 2.04
N SER A 69 -4.26 2.87 0.74
CA SER A 69 -3.87 1.89 -0.29
C SER A 69 -2.42 1.47 -0.18
N PHE A 70 -1.48 2.39 0.08
CA PHE A 70 -0.07 2.03 0.33
C PHE A 70 0.11 1.17 1.59
N ALA A 71 -0.61 1.50 2.67
CA ALA A 71 -0.57 0.69 3.90
C ALA A 71 -1.07 -0.74 3.65
N LEU A 72 -2.17 -0.89 2.90
CA LEU A 72 -2.69 -2.20 2.49
C LEU A 72 -1.68 -2.94 1.60
N HIS A 73 -1.12 -2.25 0.61
CA HIS A 73 -0.17 -2.81 -0.36
C HIS A 73 1.03 -3.47 0.34
N GLU A 74 1.74 -2.71 1.16
CA GLU A 74 2.92 -3.23 1.87
C GLU A 74 2.54 -4.29 2.92
N SER A 75 1.37 -4.14 3.56
CA SER A 75 0.91 -5.15 4.54
C SER A 75 0.61 -6.49 3.87
N ALA A 76 0.04 -6.47 2.67
CA ALA A 76 -0.25 -7.68 1.90
C ALA A 76 1.03 -8.41 1.49
N HIS A 77 2.09 -7.69 1.13
CA HIS A 77 3.42 -8.27 0.91
C HIS A 77 3.92 -9.03 2.13
N VAL A 78 3.89 -8.41 3.33
CA VAL A 78 4.30 -9.07 4.57
C VAL A 78 3.50 -10.34 4.84
N VAL A 79 2.18 -10.29 4.67
CA VAL A 79 1.29 -11.45 4.88
C VAL A 79 1.65 -12.57 3.90
N ALA A 80 1.88 -12.25 2.64
CA ALA A 80 2.23 -13.22 1.59
C ALA A 80 3.59 -13.90 1.81
N LEU A 81 4.50 -13.28 2.57
CA LEU A 81 5.81 -13.87 2.90
C LEU A 81 5.74 -14.86 4.08
N ARG A 82 4.68 -14.85 4.89
CA ARG A 82 4.53 -15.72 6.08
C ARG A 82 4.56 -17.23 5.76
N PRO A 83 3.98 -17.73 4.66
CA PRO A 83 4.06 -19.16 4.33
C PRO A 83 5.41 -19.59 3.76
N GLY A 84 6.27 -18.66 3.34
CA GLY A 84 7.51 -18.94 2.63
C GLY A 84 8.54 -19.65 3.51
N ARG A 85 8.86 -20.91 3.19
CA ARG A 85 9.91 -21.68 3.89
C ARG A 85 11.29 -21.09 3.54
N GLY A 86 12.09 -20.77 4.56
CA GLY A 86 13.45 -20.23 4.38
C GLY A 86 13.56 -18.71 4.51
N ILE A 87 12.43 -17.98 4.59
CA ILE A 87 12.39 -16.57 4.96
C ILE A 87 12.37 -16.48 6.49
N THR A 88 13.36 -15.84 7.08
CA THR A 88 13.49 -15.74 8.54
C THR A 88 13.09 -14.35 9.06
N HIS A 89 13.37 -13.32 8.27
CA HIS A 89 13.13 -11.94 8.64
C HIS A 89 12.51 -11.16 7.48
N VAL A 90 11.89 -10.04 7.82
CA VAL A 90 11.40 -9.06 6.87
C VAL A 90 12.08 -7.72 7.19
N GLY A 91 12.77 -7.18 6.19
CA GLY A 91 13.29 -5.82 6.23
C GLY A 91 12.23 -4.84 5.74
N LEU A 92 12.02 -3.76 6.48
CA LEU A 92 11.28 -2.59 6.00
C LEU A 92 12.32 -1.56 5.60
N GLU A 93 12.50 -1.38 4.29
CA GLU A 93 13.37 -0.36 3.72
C GLU A 93 12.58 0.92 3.52
N GLN A 94 13.01 2.01 4.16
CA GLN A 94 12.37 3.31 4.06
C GLN A 94 13.35 4.35 3.52
N THR A 95 12.90 5.07 2.51
CA THR A 95 13.53 6.27 1.94
C THR A 95 12.52 7.42 1.99
N TRP A 96 12.93 8.61 1.54
CA TRP A 96 12.01 9.75 1.42
C TRP A 96 10.81 9.47 0.49
N LEU A 97 11.01 8.67 -0.55
CA LEU A 97 10.02 8.46 -1.63
C LEU A 97 9.42 7.07 -1.66
N ARG A 98 9.98 6.11 -0.91
CA ARG A 98 9.60 4.70 -0.99
C ARG A 98 9.71 4.04 0.38
N LEU A 99 8.65 3.34 0.77
CA LEU A 99 8.69 2.22 1.71
C LEU A 99 8.66 0.94 0.89
N SER A 100 9.38 -0.10 1.32
CA SER A 100 9.31 -1.40 0.67
C SER A 100 9.60 -2.53 1.65
N VAL A 101 8.84 -3.60 1.51
CA VAL A 101 9.06 -4.88 2.18
C VAL A 101 10.11 -5.71 1.44
N VAL A 102 11.17 -6.10 2.14
CA VAL A 102 12.27 -6.91 1.60
C VAL A 102 12.36 -8.23 2.39
N PRO A 103 12.13 -9.39 1.77
CA PRO A 103 12.33 -10.67 2.45
C PRO A 103 13.81 -10.94 2.68
N ILE A 104 14.15 -11.43 3.88
CA ILE A 104 15.52 -11.84 4.24
C ILE A 104 15.54 -13.35 4.46
N GLY A 105 16.36 -14.04 3.66
CA GLY A 105 16.49 -15.49 3.65
C GLY A 105 16.42 -16.06 2.24
N ARG A 106 15.99 -17.32 2.13
CA ARG A 106 15.75 -18.00 0.85
C ARG A 106 14.25 -18.08 0.60
N ALA A 107 13.80 -17.55 -0.54
CA ALA A 107 12.44 -17.68 -1.02
C ALA A 107 12.41 -18.54 -2.27
N ASP A 108 11.45 -19.46 -2.37
CA ASP A 108 11.22 -20.19 -3.61
C ASP A 108 10.49 -19.30 -4.64
N GLY A 109 10.57 -19.69 -5.92
CA GLY A 109 9.97 -18.90 -7.01
C GLY A 109 8.47 -18.65 -6.83
N ARG A 110 7.74 -19.63 -6.28
CA ARG A 110 6.31 -19.48 -5.98
C ARG A 110 6.05 -18.42 -4.93
N THR A 111 6.80 -18.40 -3.83
CA THR A 111 6.69 -17.40 -2.77
C THR A 111 7.01 -16.01 -3.32
N VAL A 112 8.02 -15.89 -4.17
CA VAL A 112 8.37 -14.61 -4.82
C VAL A 112 7.23 -14.11 -5.72
N VAL A 113 6.64 -14.99 -6.55
CA VAL A 113 5.49 -14.63 -7.39
C VAL A 113 4.28 -14.22 -6.55
N VAL A 114 3.93 -15.01 -5.53
CA VAL A 114 2.78 -14.71 -4.66
C VAL A 114 3.00 -13.40 -3.91
N ALA A 115 4.20 -13.16 -3.38
CA ALA A 115 4.54 -11.91 -2.73
C ALA A 115 4.40 -10.73 -3.71
N ALA A 116 5.04 -10.77 -4.88
CA ALA A 116 4.97 -9.67 -5.86
C ALA A 116 3.53 -9.33 -6.30
N LEU A 117 2.63 -10.32 -6.34
CA LEU A 117 1.22 -10.09 -6.66
C LEU A 117 0.39 -9.57 -5.48
N ALA A 118 0.78 -9.88 -4.25
CA ALA A 118 -0.06 -9.69 -3.07
C ALA A 118 -0.42 -8.22 -2.84
N GLY A 119 0.55 -7.31 -2.86
CA GLY A 119 0.32 -5.87 -2.72
C GLY A 119 -0.69 -5.32 -3.75
N PRO A 120 -0.38 -5.38 -5.05
CA PRO A 120 -1.27 -4.86 -6.09
C PRO A 120 -2.66 -5.50 -6.10
N LEU A 121 -2.74 -6.82 -5.98
CA LEU A 121 -4.03 -7.53 -6.06
C LEU A 121 -4.89 -7.30 -4.81
N ALA A 122 -4.30 -7.16 -3.62
CA ALA A 122 -5.05 -6.78 -2.43
C ALA A 122 -5.70 -5.40 -2.59
N CYS A 123 -4.96 -4.43 -3.13
CA CYS A 123 -5.49 -3.10 -3.41
C CYS A 123 -6.61 -3.15 -4.46
N VAL A 124 -6.40 -3.85 -5.59
CA VAL A 124 -7.43 -4.01 -6.62
C VAL A 124 -8.68 -4.69 -6.08
N ALA A 125 -8.55 -5.70 -5.23
CA ALA A 125 -9.69 -6.38 -4.62
C ALA A 125 -10.50 -5.44 -3.72
N VAL A 126 -9.83 -4.69 -2.83
CA VAL A 126 -10.51 -3.74 -1.92
C VAL A 126 -11.13 -2.57 -2.69
N GLY A 127 -10.38 -1.96 -3.61
CA GLY A 127 -10.87 -0.87 -4.44
C GLY A 127 -12.03 -1.29 -5.35
N GLY A 128 -11.89 -2.44 -6.01
CA GLY A 128 -12.93 -3.02 -6.88
C GLY A 128 -14.21 -3.35 -6.11
N LEU A 129 -14.09 -3.98 -4.93
CA LEU A 129 -15.24 -4.22 -4.06
C LEU A 129 -15.91 -2.90 -3.65
N GLY A 130 -15.12 -1.88 -3.29
CA GLY A 130 -15.64 -0.55 -2.98
C GLY A 130 -16.43 0.08 -4.14
N LEU A 131 -15.94 -0.04 -5.37
CA LEU A 131 -16.65 0.42 -6.57
C LEU A 131 -17.96 -0.35 -6.80
N LEU A 132 -17.95 -1.67 -6.61
CA LEU A 132 -19.17 -2.50 -6.74
C LEU A 132 -20.22 -2.11 -5.70
N VAL A 133 -19.80 -1.89 -4.44
CA VAL A 133 -20.69 -1.43 -3.37
C VAL A 133 -21.23 -0.04 -3.66
N ALA A 134 -20.38 0.89 -4.12
CA ALA A 134 -20.81 2.24 -4.49
C ALA A 134 -21.84 2.21 -5.63
N ALA A 135 -21.65 1.36 -6.64
CA ALA A 135 -22.59 1.18 -7.73
C ALA A 135 -23.93 0.58 -7.26
N ALA A 136 -23.89 -0.41 -6.37
CA ALA A 136 -25.09 -1.08 -5.86
C ALA A 136 -25.93 -0.20 -4.92
N LEU A 137 -25.29 0.71 -4.18
CA LEU A 137 -25.94 1.57 -3.19
C LEU A 137 -26.18 3.01 -3.68
N SER A 138 -26.05 3.26 -4.99
CA SER A 138 -25.87 4.60 -5.54
C SER A 138 -27.01 5.62 -5.36
N PRO A 139 -28.28 5.29 -5.01
CA PRO A 139 -29.18 6.35 -4.56
C PRO A 139 -29.13 6.57 -3.03
N VAL A 140 -28.49 5.71 -2.25
CA VAL A 140 -28.54 5.68 -0.78
C VAL A 140 -27.25 6.19 -0.13
N VAL A 141 -26.08 5.90 -0.71
CA VAL A 141 -24.78 6.24 -0.11
C VAL A 141 -23.86 6.89 -1.14
N ALA A 142 -23.53 8.16 -0.93
CA ALA A 142 -22.46 8.84 -1.67
C ALA A 142 -21.08 8.38 -1.16
N LEU A 143 -20.64 7.21 -1.63
CA LEU A 143 -19.26 6.76 -1.42
C LEU A 143 -18.33 7.56 -2.34
N PRO A 144 -17.25 8.18 -1.82
CA PRO A 144 -16.28 8.86 -2.67
C PRO A 144 -15.50 7.84 -3.51
N THR A 145 -15.99 7.57 -4.72
CA THR A 145 -15.43 6.58 -5.65
C THR A 145 -13.97 6.88 -6.02
N ALA A 146 -13.56 8.15 -5.93
CA ALA A 146 -12.17 8.57 -6.09
C ALA A 146 -11.22 7.80 -5.16
N TRP A 147 -11.62 7.48 -3.92
CA TRP A 147 -10.78 6.72 -3.00
C TRP A 147 -10.56 5.30 -3.51
N CYS A 148 -11.61 4.64 -4.00
CA CYS A 148 -11.53 3.30 -4.57
C CYS A 148 -10.62 3.24 -5.79
N TRP A 149 -10.62 4.28 -6.63
CA TRP A 149 -9.70 4.38 -7.76
C TRP A 149 -8.23 4.48 -7.35
N ALA A 150 -7.91 5.12 -6.23
CA ALA A 150 -6.54 5.14 -5.71
C ALA A 150 -6.03 3.73 -5.37
N PHE A 151 -6.91 2.86 -4.84
CA PHE A 151 -6.60 1.45 -4.62
C PHE A 151 -6.41 0.70 -5.94
N VAL A 152 -7.35 0.84 -6.89
CA VAL A 152 -7.29 0.13 -8.18
C VAL A 152 -6.05 0.51 -9.00
N ALA A 153 -5.58 1.76 -8.90
CA ALA A 153 -4.39 2.24 -9.59
C ALA A 153 -3.12 1.42 -9.31
N HIS A 154 -3.07 0.67 -8.20
CA HIS A 154 -1.94 -0.19 -7.87
C HIS A 154 -1.75 -1.36 -8.86
N VAL A 155 -2.75 -1.70 -9.68
CA VAL A 155 -2.59 -2.70 -10.76
C VAL A 155 -1.44 -2.35 -11.70
N VAL A 156 -1.16 -1.05 -11.89
CA VAL A 156 -0.09 -0.54 -12.73
C VAL A 156 1.29 -0.98 -12.23
N LEU A 157 1.45 -1.25 -10.92
CA LEU A 157 2.69 -1.71 -10.31
C LEU A 157 3.10 -3.14 -10.74
N LEU A 158 2.20 -3.88 -11.38
CA LEU A 158 2.49 -5.18 -11.99
C LEU A 158 3.18 -5.06 -13.35
N LEU A 159 3.23 -3.87 -13.96
CA LEU A 159 3.99 -3.66 -15.19
C LEU A 159 5.50 -3.83 -14.92
N PRO A 160 6.26 -4.42 -15.87
CA PRO A 160 7.67 -4.80 -15.68
C PRO A 160 8.64 -3.61 -15.53
N VAL A 161 8.14 -2.37 -15.54
CA VAL A 161 8.91 -1.16 -15.24
C VAL A 161 8.92 -0.82 -13.74
N PHE A 162 7.95 -1.31 -12.97
CA PHE A 162 7.82 -1.06 -11.53
C PHE A 162 8.48 -2.15 -10.69
N GLY A 163 8.59 -1.93 -9.38
CA GLY A 163 9.25 -2.86 -8.45
C GLY A 163 8.64 -4.26 -8.50
N ASP A 164 7.36 -4.38 -8.17
CA ASP A 164 6.64 -5.65 -8.11
C ASP A 164 6.60 -6.34 -9.48
N GLY A 165 6.29 -5.61 -10.54
CA GLY A 165 6.30 -6.16 -11.90
C GLY A 165 7.68 -6.66 -12.34
N ARG A 166 8.79 -6.01 -11.95
CA ARG A 166 10.15 -6.51 -12.22
C ARG A 166 10.44 -7.80 -11.46
N VAL A 167 10.04 -7.87 -10.19
CA VAL A 167 10.22 -9.08 -9.36
C VAL A 167 9.40 -10.23 -9.95
N LEU A 168 8.14 -9.97 -10.31
CA LEU A 168 7.25 -10.93 -10.94
C LEU A 168 7.82 -11.44 -12.27
N ALA A 169 8.23 -10.53 -13.17
CA ALA A 169 8.79 -10.90 -14.47
C ALA A 169 10.06 -11.76 -14.31
N ARG A 170 10.97 -11.39 -13.40
CA ARG A 170 12.18 -12.18 -13.12
C ARG A 170 11.85 -13.56 -12.57
N ALA A 171 10.88 -13.65 -11.67
CA ALA A 171 10.47 -14.92 -11.07
C ALA A 171 9.79 -15.86 -12.07
N LEU A 172 9.03 -15.31 -13.03
CA LEU A 172 8.41 -16.09 -14.11
C LEU A 172 9.40 -16.52 -15.19
N LEU A 173 10.42 -15.71 -15.46
CA LEU A 173 11.47 -16.01 -16.46
C LEU A 173 12.58 -16.91 -15.91
N ALA A 174 12.78 -16.93 -14.59
CA ALA A 174 13.68 -17.88 -13.95
C ALA A 174 13.10 -19.29 -14.11
N SER A 175 13.67 -20.09 -15.02
CA SER A 175 13.24 -21.48 -15.23
C SER A 175 13.23 -22.24 -13.89
N PRO A 176 12.26 -23.15 -13.67
CA PRO A 176 12.33 -24.06 -12.54
C PRO A 176 13.66 -24.82 -12.62
N ALA A 177 14.52 -24.68 -11.60
CA ALA A 177 15.70 -25.53 -11.52
C ALA A 177 15.23 -27.00 -11.53
N PRO A 178 15.81 -27.88 -12.38
CA PRO A 178 15.41 -29.27 -12.40
C PRO A 178 15.63 -29.88 -11.01
N VAL A 179 14.58 -30.50 -10.47
CA VAL A 179 14.67 -31.34 -9.28
C VAL A 179 15.39 -32.62 -9.70
N GLY A 180 16.72 -32.61 -9.57
CA GLY A 180 17.61 -33.75 -9.78
C GLY A 180 18.32 -34.12 -8.47
N ARG A 181 18.12 -35.36 -8.04
CA ARG A 181 18.50 -36.03 -6.77
C ARG A 181 19.81 -35.57 -6.11
N PRO A 182 19.90 -35.65 -4.76
CA PRO A 182 21.20 -35.77 -4.09
C PRO A 182 21.85 -37.10 -4.50
N THR A 183 23.06 -37.01 -5.07
CA THR A 183 24.05 -38.10 -5.01
C THR A 183 24.67 -38.15 -3.63
#